data_AF-A0A7C1ZNQ9-F1
#
_entry.id   AF-A0A7C1ZNQ9-F1
#
_cell.length_a   1.000
_cell.length_b   1.000
_cell.length_c   1.000
_cell.angle_alpha   90.00
_cell.angle_beta   90.00
_cell.angle_gamma   90.00
#
_symmetry.space_group_name_H-M   'P 1'
#
loop_
_entity.id
_entity.type
_entity.pdbx_description
1 polymer ?
#
loop_
_entity_poly.entity_id
_entity_poly.type
_entity_poly.pdbx_seq_one_letter_code
_entity_poly.pdbx_strand_id
1 'polypeptide(L)'
;MEEIVMAKEMFMAETKEETKPKPPLAGLVYGEIIYWGTLLGALIAVLGSTFAFISRSNVMDVSYVFSAIWQGKDVATVWKEGIGQLPQGHWYLHNITTGDGLTMFGIALGVFAVIPGMFLSAILLLKKREYFFATLAIIAGIICLTACLGLFALPQR
;
A
#
# COMPACT_ATOMS: atom_id res chain seq x y z
N MET A 1 46.56 -28.06 -28.47
CA MET A 1 45.55 -28.88 -27.76
C MET A 1 45.30 -28.31 -26.37
N GLU A 2 46.34 -27.94 -25.62
CA GLU A 2 46.23 -27.24 -24.32
C GLU A 2 45.52 -25.87 -24.39
N GLU A 3 45.77 -25.05 -25.42
CA GLU A 3 45.05 -23.77 -25.57
C GLU A 3 43.54 -23.92 -25.73
N ILE A 4 43.09 -24.99 -26.38
CA ILE A 4 41.66 -25.27 -26.59
C ILE A 4 41.01 -25.75 -25.28
N VAL A 5 41.76 -26.47 -24.45
CA VAL A 5 41.32 -26.90 -23.12
C VAL A 5 41.24 -25.69 -22.17
N MET A 6 42.24 -24.82 -22.17
CA MET A 6 42.26 -23.58 -21.39
C MET A 6 41.15 -22.61 -21.80
N ALA A 7 40.91 -22.44 -23.12
CA ALA A 7 39.80 -21.63 -23.62
C ALA A 7 38.44 -22.22 -23.22
N LYS A 8 38.30 -23.55 -23.24
CA LYS A 8 37.08 -24.24 -22.79
C LYS A 8 36.86 -24.09 -21.29
N GLU A 9 37.92 -24.20 -20.48
CA GLU A 9 37.82 -23.98 -19.03
C GLU A 9 37.53 -22.52 -18.66
N MET A 10 38.09 -21.54 -19.39
CA MET A 10 37.73 -20.13 -19.25
C MET A 10 36.27 -19.86 -19.62
N PHE A 11 35.79 -20.42 -20.74
CA PHE A 11 34.38 -20.31 -21.15
C PHE A 11 33.43 -20.98 -20.16
N MET A 12 33.81 -22.15 -19.62
CA MET A 12 33.00 -22.85 -18.61
C MET A 12 33.04 -22.15 -17.23
N ALA A 13 34.12 -21.44 -16.92
CA ALA A 13 34.23 -20.62 -15.71
C ALA A 13 33.39 -19.34 -15.79
N GLU A 14 33.21 -18.77 -17.00
CA GLU A 14 32.36 -17.60 -17.25
C GLU A 14 30.86 -17.94 -17.23
N THR A 15 30.50 -19.22 -17.42
CA THR A 15 29.13 -19.74 -17.24
C THR A 15 28.91 -20.41 -15.88
N LYS A 16 29.55 -19.92 -14.80
CA LYS A 16 28.98 -20.14 -13.47
C LYS A 16 27.67 -19.35 -13.44
N GLU A 17 26.58 -20.00 -13.85
CA GLU A 17 25.23 -19.53 -13.57
C GLU A 17 25.21 -19.08 -12.12
N GLU A 18 25.16 -17.76 -11.93
CA GLU A 18 25.02 -17.15 -10.64
C GLU A 18 23.70 -17.72 -10.08
N THR A 19 23.82 -18.70 -9.18
CA THR A 19 22.68 -19.45 -8.66
C THR A 19 21.87 -18.51 -7.79
N LYS A 20 21.02 -17.73 -8.44
CA LYS A 20 20.20 -16.70 -7.82
C LYS A 20 19.39 -17.39 -6.72
N PRO A 21 19.62 -17.05 -5.43
CA PRO A 21 18.94 -17.74 -4.36
C PRO A 21 17.44 -17.60 -4.57
N LYS A 22 16.74 -18.74 -4.63
CA LYS A 22 15.30 -18.74 -4.85
C LYS A 22 14.64 -17.96 -3.71
N PRO A 23 13.81 -16.94 -4.02
CA PRO A 23 13.21 -16.12 -2.99
C PRO A 23 12.34 -16.97 -2.06
N PRO A 24 12.29 -16.65 -0.75
CA PRO A 24 11.46 -17.38 0.18
C PRO A 24 9.98 -17.26 -0.23
N LEU A 25 9.29 -18.40 -0.32
CA LEU A 25 7.87 -18.47 -0.73
C LEU A 25 6.96 -17.51 0.07
N ALA A 26 7.24 -17.29 1.36
CA ALA A 26 6.48 -16.37 2.19
C ALA A 26 6.60 -14.91 1.71
N GLY A 27 7.81 -14.50 1.30
CA GLY A 27 8.06 -13.18 0.72
C GLY A 27 7.44 -13.02 -0.67
N LEU A 28 7.39 -14.10 -1.46
CA LEU A 28 6.73 -14.10 -2.77
C LEU A 28 5.22 -13.87 -2.63
N VAL A 29 4.56 -14.62 -1.74
CA VAL A 29 3.11 -14.50 -1.51
C VAL A 29 2.74 -13.13 -0.92
N TYR A 30 3.51 -12.65 0.06
CA TYR A 30 3.36 -11.31 0.60
C TYR A 30 3.47 -10.24 -0.50
N GLY A 31 4.53 -10.33 -1.29
CA GLY A 31 4.82 -9.38 -2.36
C GLY A 31 3.73 -9.38 -3.44
N GLU A 32 3.24 -10.55 -3.83
CA GLU A 32 2.18 -10.67 -4.84
C GLU A 32 0.85 -10.06 -4.37
N ILE A 33 0.44 -10.30 -3.12
CA ILE A 33 -0.79 -9.72 -2.55
C ILE A 33 -0.69 -8.19 -2.50
N ILE A 34 0.44 -7.67 -2.01
CA ILE A 34 0.63 -6.22 -1.92
C ILE A 34 0.75 -5.61 -3.30
N TYR A 35 1.47 -6.25 -4.22
CA TYR A 35 1.60 -5.76 -5.59
C TYR A 35 0.22 -5.58 -6.22
N TRP A 36 -0.62 -6.61 -6.19
CA TRP A 36 -1.96 -6.53 -6.78
C TRP A 36 -2.88 -5.56 -6.01
N GLY A 37 -2.82 -5.57 -4.68
CA GLY A 37 -3.64 -4.66 -3.86
C GLY A 37 -3.27 -3.19 -4.06
N THR A 38 -1.98 -2.86 -4.09
CA THR A 38 -1.50 -1.50 -4.33
C THR A 38 -1.73 -1.05 -5.77
N LEU A 39 -1.57 -1.94 -6.75
CA LEU A 39 -1.88 -1.65 -8.15
C LEU A 39 -3.37 -1.32 -8.35
N LEU A 40 -4.26 -2.15 -7.80
CA LEU A 40 -5.69 -1.90 -7.84
C LEU A 40 -6.07 -0.62 -7.07
N GLY A 41 -5.50 -0.42 -5.89
CA GLY A 41 -5.72 0.77 -5.09
C GLY A 41 -5.28 2.05 -5.80
N ALA A 42 -4.11 2.04 -6.43
CA ALA A 42 -3.59 3.15 -7.22
C ALA A 42 -4.48 3.44 -8.44
N LEU A 43 -4.92 2.41 -9.15
CA LEU A 43 -5.82 2.58 -10.29
C LEU A 43 -7.15 3.24 -9.85
N ILE A 44 -7.75 2.75 -8.76
CA ILE A 44 -8.97 3.32 -8.20
C ILE A 44 -8.73 4.77 -7.73
N ALA A 45 -7.59 5.06 -7.10
CA ALA A 45 -7.26 6.40 -6.66
C ALA A 45 -7.12 7.39 -7.82
N VAL A 46 -6.51 6.98 -8.93
CA VAL A 46 -6.40 7.78 -10.16
C VAL A 46 -7.79 8.02 -10.78
N LEU A 47 -8.63 6.98 -10.84
CA LEU A 47 -10.01 7.11 -11.32
C LEU A 47 -10.85 8.05 -10.44
N GLY A 48 -10.74 7.92 -9.12
CA GLY A 48 -11.38 8.81 -8.15
C GLY A 48 -10.94 10.25 -8.30
N SER A 49 -9.62 10.48 -8.45
CA SER A 49 -9.07 11.82 -8.61
C SER A 49 -9.57 12.44 -9.91
N THR A 50 -9.58 11.68 -10.99
CA THR A 50 -10.12 12.12 -12.29
C THR A 50 -11.61 12.47 -12.18
N PHE A 51 -12.39 11.63 -11.49
CA PHE A 51 -13.80 11.90 -11.23
C PHE A 51 -14.00 13.15 -10.36
N ALA A 52 -13.09 13.42 -9.41
CA ALA A 52 -13.15 14.63 -8.60
C ALA A 52 -12.98 15.91 -9.44
N PHE A 53 -12.14 15.88 -10.48
CA PHE A 53 -11.98 17.03 -11.37
C PHE A 53 -13.14 17.21 -12.36
N ILE A 54 -13.80 16.12 -12.78
CA ILE A 54 -14.85 16.17 -13.81
C ILE A 54 -16.24 16.36 -13.18
N SER A 55 -16.52 15.64 -12.10
CA SER A 55 -17.81 15.68 -11.43
C SER A 55 -17.86 16.83 -10.43
N ARG A 56 -19.00 17.52 -10.35
CA ARG A 56 -19.28 18.49 -9.28
C ARG A 56 -19.65 17.82 -7.95
N SER A 57 -19.79 16.50 -7.92
CA SER A 57 -20.15 15.73 -6.71
C SER A 57 -18.92 15.38 -5.88
N ASN A 58 -18.34 16.38 -5.23
CA ASN A 58 -17.19 16.22 -4.33
C ASN A 58 -17.59 16.55 -2.90
N VAL A 59 -16.88 15.95 -1.94
CA VAL A 59 -17.06 16.27 -0.52
C VAL A 59 -16.46 17.63 -0.22
N MET A 60 -15.34 17.97 -0.88
CA MET A 60 -14.77 19.32 -0.84
C MET A 60 -14.58 19.86 -2.26
N ASP A 61 -14.85 21.15 -2.46
CA ASP A 61 -14.57 21.78 -3.76
C ASP A 61 -13.07 21.78 -4.04
N VAL A 62 -12.68 21.26 -5.20
CA VAL A 62 -11.27 21.09 -5.59
C VAL A 62 -10.57 22.45 -5.70
N SER A 63 -11.27 23.48 -6.20
CA SER A 63 -10.72 24.84 -6.32
C SER A 63 -10.46 25.44 -4.95
N TYR A 64 -11.37 25.20 -4.00
CA TYR A 64 -11.17 25.60 -2.61
C TYR A 64 -9.94 24.91 -2.00
N VAL A 65 -9.81 23.58 -2.12
CA VAL A 65 -8.66 22.82 -1.60
C VAL A 65 -7.35 23.39 -2.12
N PHE A 66 -7.23 23.61 -3.42
CA PHE A 66 -6.02 24.20 -4.01
C PHE A 66 -5.74 25.61 -3.49
N SER A 67 -6.76 26.47 -3.43
CA SER A 67 -6.60 27.83 -2.92
C SER A 67 -6.14 27.86 -1.46
N ALA A 68 -6.68 26.99 -0.62
CA ALA A 68 -6.37 26.91 0.80
C ALA A 68 -4.95 26.39 1.05
N ILE A 69 -4.51 25.41 0.28
CA ILE A 69 -3.12 24.91 0.30
C ILE A 69 -2.15 26.02 -0.14
N TRP A 70 -2.46 26.77 -1.19
CA TRP A 70 -1.62 27.89 -1.66
C TRP A 70 -1.53 29.03 -0.66
N GLN A 71 -2.58 29.24 0.14
CA GLN A 71 -2.60 30.20 1.24
C GLN A 71 -1.83 29.71 2.47
N GLY A 72 -1.30 28.47 2.46
CA GLY A 72 -0.58 27.88 3.57
C GLY A 72 -1.46 27.50 4.75
N LYS A 73 -2.78 27.29 4.53
CA LYS A 73 -3.67 26.81 5.59
C LYS A 73 -3.30 25.39 6.01
N ASP A 74 -3.39 25.12 7.31
CA ASP A 74 -3.18 23.79 7.85
C ASP A 74 -4.34 22.86 7.49
N VAL A 75 -4.09 21.54 7.57
CA VAL A 75 -5.05 20.51 7.17
C VAL A 75 -6.34 20.59 7.99
N ALA A 76 -6.26 20.84 9.30
CA ALA A 76 -7.45 20.90 10.15
C ALA A 76 -8.33 22.10 9.78
N THR A 77 -7.74 23.25 9.50
CA THR A 77 -8.44 24.44 9.00
C THR A 77 -9.08 24.19 7.64
N VAL A 78 -8.38 23.54 6.70
CA VAL A 78 -8.94 23.22 5.37
C VAL A 78 -10.23 22.39 5.49
N TRP A 79 -10.21 21.34 6.31
CA TRP A 79 -11.38 20.50 6.55
C TRP A 79 -12.50 21.21 7.32
N LYS A 80 -12.15 21.98 8.34
CA LYS A 80 -13.14 22.71 9.16
C LYS A 80 -13.87 23.78 8.34
N GLU A 81 -13.15 24.53 7.51
CA GLU A 81 -13.76 25.54 6.65
C GLU A 81 -14.46 24.94 5.42
N GLY A 82 -13.96 23.80 4.91
CA GLY A 82 -14.54 23.13 3.74
C GLY A 82 -15.84 22.38 4.04
N ILE A 83 -15.86 21.56 5.10
CA ILE A 83 -17.00 20.67 5.42
C ILE A 83 -17.47 20.75 6.89
N GLY A 84 -16.96 21.71 7.66
CA GLY A 84 -17.37 21.97 9.04
C GLY A 84 -16.74 21.05 10.10
N GLN A 85 -16.26 19.86 9.70
CA GLN A 85 -15.74 18.85 10.63
C GLN A 85 -14.56 18.08 10.04
N LEU A 86 -13.65 17.63 10.90
CA LEU A 86 -12.56 16.75 10.49
C LEU A 86 -13.13 15.35 10.25
N PRO A 87 -13.03 14.78 9.04
CA PRO A 87 -13.59 13.47 8.76
C PRO A 87 -12.81 12.40 9.53
N GLN A 88 -13.53 11.54 10.26
CA GLN A 88 -12.95 10.49 11.11
C GLN A 88 -13.20 9.10 10.50
N GLY A 89 -12.25 8.20 10.72
CA GLY A 89 -12.37 6.79 10.33
C GLY A 89 -12.61 6.57 8.84
N HIS A 90 -13.55 5.68 8.51
CA HIS A 90 -13.83 5.26 7.14
C HIS A 90 -14.91 6.10 6.44
N TRP A 91 -14.84 7.42 6.59
CA TRP A 91 -15.81 8.38 6.01
C TRP A 91 -16.00 8.19 4.48
N TYR A 92 -14.96 7.72 3.80
CA TYR A 92 -14.96 7.45 2.36
C TYR A 92 -15.97 6.36 1.95
N LEU A 93 -16.34 5.44 2.85
CA LEU A 93 -17.33 4.39 2.57
C LEU A 93 -18.73 4.98 2.37
N HIS A 94 -19.07 6.05 3.09
CA HIS A 94 -20.34 6.75 2.92
C HIS A 94 -20.37 7.66 1.69
N ASN A 95 -19.19 7.98 1.14
CA ASN A 95 -19.02 8.94 0.05
C ASN A 95 -18.38 8.31 -1.20
N ILE A 96 -18.56 7.01 -1.42
CA ILE A 96 -17.87 6.27 -2.50
C ILE A 96 -18.26 6.76 -3.91
N THR A 97 -19.42 7.42 -4.02
CA THR A 97 -19.93 8.04 -5.24
C THR A 97 -19.34 9.43 -5.51
N THR A 98 -18.59 9.99 -4.56
CA THR A 98 -17.86 11.25 -4.72
C THR A 98 -16.44 10.99 -5.19
N GLY A 99 -15.84 11.95 -5.91
CA GLY A 99 -14.46 11.83 -6.37
C GLY A 99 -13.47 11.67 -5.21
N ASP A 100 -13.63 12.46 -4.15
CA ASP A 100 -12.79 12.40 -2.95
C ASP A 100 -12.91 11.06 -2.23
N GLY A 101 -14.15 10.57 -2.05
CA GLY A 101 -14.40 9.29 -1.38
C GLY A 101 -13.87 8.11 -2.18
N LEU A 102 -14.01 8.11 -3.51
CA LEU A 102 -13.44 7.07 -4.37
C LEU A 102 -11.91 7.09 -4.36
N THR A 103 -11.31 8.29 -4.33
CA THR A 103 -9.85 8.46 -4.22
C THR A 103 -9.33 7.87 -2.92
N MET A 104 -9.94 8.26 -1.80
CA MET A 104 -9.56 7.80 -0.47
C MET A 104 -9.81 6.29 -0.31
N PHE A 105 -10.88 5.75 -0.91
CA PHE A 105 -11.14 4.31 -0.96
C PHE A 105 -10.02 3.55 -1.68
N GLY A 106 -9.54 4.06 -2.83
CA GLY A 106 -8.42 3.46 -3.55
C GLY A 106 -7.13 3.41 -2.72
N ILE A 107 -6.81 4.52 -2.04
CA ILE A 107 -5.67 4.59 -1.12
C ILE A 107 -5.83 3.57 0.02
N ALA A 108 -7.00 3.55 0.66
CA ALA A 108 -7.28 2.63 1.76
C ALA A 108 -7.15 1.16 1.33
N LEU A 109 -7.66 0.81 0.14
CA LEU A 109 -7.54 -0.54 -0.42
C LEU A 109 -6.08 -0.95 -0.62
N GLY A 110 -5.25 -0.04 -1.16
CA GLY A 110 -3.83 -0.28 -1.36
C GLY A 110 -3.07 -0.50 -0.03
N VAL A 111 -3.36 0.32 0.98
CA VAL A 111 -2.75 0.20 2.31
C VAL A 111 -3.22 -1.08 3.01
N PHE A 112 -4.52 -1.39 2.97
CA PHE A 112 -5.09 -2.55 3.66
C PHE A 112 -4.74 -3.88 3.03
N ALA A 113 -4.25 -3.92 1.78
CA ALA A 113 -3.69 -5.11 1.17
C ALA A 113 -2.54 -5.73 1.99
N VAL A 114 -1.86 -4.93 2.82
CA VAL A 114 -0.84 -5.42 3.75
C VAL A 114 -1.40 -6.44 4.75
N ILE A 115 -2.66 -6.29 5.17
CA ILE A 115 -3.28 -7.14 6.20
C ILE A 115 -3.32 -8.61 5.76
N PRO A 116 -4.02 -8.97 4.65
CA PRO A 116 -4.04 -10.34 4.17
C PRO A 116 -2.63 -10.82 3.78
N GLY A 117 -1.76 -9.95 3.24
CA GLY A 117 -0.38 -10.29 2.92
C GLY A 117 0.43 -10.75 4.13
N MET A 118 0.32 -10.04 5.25
CA MET A 118 1.03 -10.35 6.49
C MET A 118 0.52 -11.63 7.14
N PHE A 119 -0.80 -11.82 7.21
CA PHE A 119 -1.38 -13.04 7.80
C PHE A 119 -1.09 -14.29 6.95
N LEU A 120 -1.17 -14.20 5.62
CA LEU A 120 -0.83 -15.33 4.75
C LEU A 120 0.66 -15.67 4.79
N SER A 121 1.53 -14.66 4.83
CA SER A 121 2.97 -14.84 5.03
C SER A 121 3.26 -15.52 6.36
N ALA A 122 2.63 -15.09 7.46
CA ALA A 122 2.77 -15.70 8.77
C ALA A 122 2.38 -17.19 8.78
N ILE A 123 1.26 -17.56 8.15
CA ILE A 123 0.81 -18.96 8.04
C ILE A 123 1.85 -19.81 7.30
N LEU A 124 2.45 -19.28 6.22
CA LEU A 124 3.49 -20.00 5.47
C LEU A 124 4.79 -20.15 6.26
N LEU A 125 5.19 -19.13 7.03
CA LEU A 125 6.36 -19.18 7.90
C LEU A 125 6.19 -20.20 9.04
N LEU A 126 4.98 -20.28 9.63
CA LEU A 126 4.65 -21.31 10.62
C LEU A 126 4.78 -22.72 10.03
N LYS A 127 4.32 -22.94 8.79
CA LYS A 127 4.47 -24.23 8.10
C LYS A 127 5.94 -24.60 7.85
N LYS A 128 6.81 -23.61 7.63
CA LYS A 128 8.26 -23.79 7.47
C LYS A 128 9.02 -23.91 8.80
N ARG A 129 8.32 -23.86 9.95
CA ARG A 129 8.89 -23.86 11.30
C ARG A 129 9.81 -22.67 11.59
N GLU A 130 9.64 -21.57 10.87
CA GLU A 130 10.34 -20.31 11.09
C GLU A 130 9.56 -19.45 12.09
N TYR A 131 9.49 -19.92 13.35
CA TYR A 131 8.61 -19.35 14.38
C TYR A 131 8.90 -17.88 14.70
N PHE A 132 10.18 -17.48 14.75
CA PHE A 132 10.57 -16.09 15.05
C PHE A 132 9.99 -15.11 14.02
N PHE A 133 10.17 -15.38 12.73
CA PHE A 133 9.65 -14.54 11.66
C PHE A 133 8.12 -14.58 11.58
N ALA A 134 7.50 -15.75 11.84
CA ALA A 134 6.06 -15.86 11.91
C ALA A 134 5.46 -14.99 13.03
N THR A 135 6.06 -14.98 14.22
CA THR A 135 5.59 -14.14 15.34
C THR A 135 5.69 -12.66 15.00
N LEU A 136 6.82 -12.21 14.42
CA LEU A 136 6.96 -10.82 13.97
C LEU A 136 5.90 -10.44 12.92
N ALA A 137 5.63 -11.35 11.98
CA ALA A 137 4.62 -11.12 10.95
C ALA A 137 3.20 -11.00 11.54
N ILE A 138 2.86 -11.82 12.55
CA ILE A 138 1.59 -11.73 13.27
C ILE A 138 1.48 -10.40 14.03
N ILE A 139 2.52 -9.99 14.76
CA ILE A 139 2.52 -8.72 15.51
C ILE A 139 2.30 -7.55 14.55
N ALA A 140 3.06 -7.49 13.46
CA ALA A 140 2.91 -6.45 12.45
C ALA A 140 1.51 -6.49 11.81
N GLY A 141 0.96 -7.67 11.53
CA GLY A 141 -0.42 -7.83 11.05
C GLY A 141 -1.47 -7.28 12.02
N ILE A 142 -1.30 -7.52 13.33
CA ILE A 142 -2.19 -6.99 14.38
C ILE A 142 -2.07 -5.47 14.48
N ILE A 143 -0.87 -4.91 14.39
CA ILE A 143 -0.66 -3.44 14.37
C ILE A 143 -1.37 -2.82 13.16
N CYS A 144 -1.23 -3.40 11.97
CA CYS A 144 -1.94 -2.93 10.77
C CYS A 144 -3.46 -3.05 10.91
N LEU A 145 -3.96 -4.13 11.53
CA LEU A 145 -5.39 -4.33 11.75
C LEU A 145 -5.97 -3.31 12.74
N THR A 146 -5.26 -3.05 13.84
CA THR A 146 -5.66 -2.04 14.84
C THR A 146 -5.60 -0.62 14.29
N ALA A 147 -4.62 -0.32 13.43
CA ALA A 147 -4.55 0.92 12.67
C ALA A 147 -5.72 1.08 11.70
N CYS A 148 -6.09 0.02 10.98
CA CYS A 148 -7.26 0.00 10.10
C CYS A 148 -8.54 0.31 10.87
N LEU A 149 -8.75 -0.31 12.04
CA LEU A 149 -9.93 -0.07 12.88
C LEU A 149 -10.00 1.35 13.47
N GLY A 150 -8.97 2.19 13.28
CA GLY A 150 -8.97 3.57 13.76
C GLY A 150 -8.87 3.69 15.29
N LEU A 151 -8.35 2.65 15.97
CA LEU A 151 -8.15 2.69 17.42
C LEU A 151 -7.07 3.71 17.83
N PHE A 152 -6.23 4.12 16.89
CA PHE A 152 -5.28 5.23 17.04
C PHE A 152 -5.92 6.51 16.48
N ALA A 153 -6.66 7.24 17.32
CA ALA A 153 -7.23 8.52 16.94
C ALA A 153 -6.15 9.59 16.74
N LEU A 154 -6.26 10.40 15.69
CA LEU A 154 -5.41 11.57 15.51
C LEU A 154 -5.75 12.65 16.56
N PRO A 155 -4.74 13.27 17.20
CA PRO A 155 -4.99 14.39 18.10
C PRO A 155 -5.62 15.56 17.32
N GLN A 156 -6.77 16.06 17.79
CA GLN A 156 -7.54 17.12 17.13
C GLN A 156 -7.00 18.54 17.41
N ARG A 157 -5.68 18.73 17.33
CA ARG A 157 -5.07 20.05 17.54
C ARG A 157 -5.02 20.86 16.27
#